data_AF-A0A957LMW9-F1
#
_entry.id   AF-A0A957LMW9-F1
#
_cell.length_a   1.000
_cell.length_b   1.000
_cell.length_c   1.000
_cell.angle_alpha   90.00
_cell.angle_beta   90.00
_cell.angle_gamma   90.00
#
_symmetry.space_group_name_H-M   'P 1'
#
loop_
_entity.id
_entity.type
_entity.pdbx_description
1 polymer ?
#
loop_
_entity_poly.entity_id
_entity_poly.type
_entity_poly.pdbx_seq_one_letter_code
_entity_poly.pdbx_strand_id
1 'polypeptide(L)'
;MGSNDTPKRSSRLSGFYQKSVAERTAIVAQWAGLTPAEVAVLYDGLSVAQADKLVENVVGRYSLPLSIGANFVINGRDVLVPMVVEEPSVVAAVSFAAKLARMGGGFRTGSTEPIMIAQIQLLGVRDVAGAQARILAARPELLAAANTSPSITARGGGPVEIETHYLAETPTEPMLIVHLLFDTRDAMGA
;
A
#
# COMPACT_ATOMS: atom_id res chain seq x y z
N MET A 1 -31.23 -11.73 -7.91
CA MET A 1 -31.10 -12.42 -6.62
C MET A 1 -29.60 -12.53 -6.33
N GLY A 2 -29.01 -11.94 -5.29
CA GLY A 2 -29.56 -11.19 -4.16
C GLY A 2 -28.92 -9.80 -4.04
N SER A 3 -29.73 -8.84 -3.60
CA SER A 3 -29.25 -7.57 -3.08
C SER A 3 -28.49 -7.83 -1.78
N ASN A 4 -27.16 -7.86 -1.84
CA ASN A 4 -26.33 -7.68 -0.65
C ASN A 4 -26.47 -6.22 -0.21
N ASP A 5 -27.61 -5.89 0.39
CA ASP A 5 -27.82 -4.61 1.04
C ASP A 5 -27.09 -4.67 2.39
N THR A 6 -25.77 -4.59 2.32
CA THR A 6 -24.94 -4.36 3.50
C THR A 6 -25.40 -3.02 4.05
N PRO A 7 -25.81 -2.91 5.33
CA PRO A 7 -26.30 -1.65 5.87
C PRO A 7 -25.30 -0.55 5.55
N LYS A 8 -25.76 0.49 4.84
CA LYS A 8 -24.90 1.51 4.25
C LYS A 8 -24.24 2.32 5.36
N ARG A 9 -23.07 1.88 5.80
CA ARG A 9 -22.24 2.54 6.82
C ARG A 9 -21.83 3.92 6.29
N SER A 10 -21.98 4.96 7.11
CA SER A 10 -21.63 6.34 6.72
C SER A 10 -20.33 6.76 7.41
N SER A 11 -19.38 7.30 6.66
CA SER A 11 -18.15 7.91 7.20
C SER A 11 -18.40 9.33 7.72
N ARG A 12 -19.61 9.88 7.58
CA ARG A 12 -20.00 11.19 8.11
C ARG A 12 -20.27 11.10 9.61
N LEU A 13 -19.26 11.40 10.42
CA LEU A 13 -19.35 11.38 11.89
C LEU A 13 -19.56 12.80 12.44
N SER A 14 -20.82 13.22 12.61
CA SER A 14 -21.16 14.55 13.13
C SER A 14 -20.69 14.73 14.58
N GLY A 15 -20.03 15.85 14.89
CA GLY A 15 -19.53 16.15 16.24
C GLY A 15 -18.43 15.21 16.74
N PHE A 16 -17.83 14.39 15.88
CA PHE A 16 -16.85 13.37 16.30
C PHE A 16 -15.66 13.94 17.08
N TYR A 17 -15.14 15.10 16.66
CA TYR A 17 -14.01 15.78 17.32
C TYR A 17 -14.35 16.32 18.72
N GLN A 18 -15.63 16.48 19.05
CA GLN A 18 -16.09 16.95 20.36
C GLN A 18 -16.23 15.81 21.38
N LYS A 19 -16.16 14.56 20.91
CA LYS A 19 -16.35 13.36 21.73
C LYS A 19 -15.07 12.95 22.44
N SER A 20 -15.23 12.33 23.60
CA SER A 20 -14.13 11.68 24.31
C SER A 20 -13.49 10.58 23.45
N VAL A 21 -12.26 10.18 23.79
CA VAL A 21 -11.57 9.09 23.10
C VAL A 21 -12.39 7.79 23.17
N ALA A 22 -12.97 7.47 24.34
CA ALA A 22 -13.79 6.28 24.53
C ALA A 22 -15.03 6.26 23.62
N GLU A 23 -15.76 7.38 23.53
CA GLU A 23 -16.90 7.50 22.62
C GLU A 23 -16.48 7.42 21.15
N ARG A 24 -15.35 8.04 20.77
CA ARG A 24 -14.81 7.94 19.42
C ARG A 24 -14.47 6.50 19.07
N THR A 25 -13.80 5.78 19.96
CA THR A 25 -13.46 4.37 19.82
C THR A 25 -14.71 3.51 19.69
N ALA A 26 -15.75 3.73 20.51
CA ALA A 26 -17.01 2.98 20.42
C ALA A 26 -17.71 3.19 19.06
N ILE A 27 -17.74 4.43 18.55
CA ILE A 27 -18.29 4.75 17.23
C ILE A 27 -17.53 4.02 16.13
N VAL A 28 -16.19 4.05 16.16
CA VAL A 28 -15.34 3.39 15.16
C VAL A 28 -15.48 1.87 15.24
N ALA A 29 -15.53 1.31 16.45
CA ALA A 29 -15.70 -0.12 16.67
C ALA A 29 -17.04 -0.61 16.11
N GLN A 30 -18.14 0.10 16.41
CA GLN A 30 -19.45 -0.21 15.84
C GLN A 30 -19.45 -0.05 14.31
N TRP A 31 -18.82 1.00 13.79
CA TRP A 31 -18.76 1.26 12.36
C TRP A 31 -18.00 0.17 11.61
N ALA A 32 -16.84 -0.25 12.11
CA ALA A 32 -16.01 -1.28 11.48
C ALA A 32 -16.52 -2.70 11.78
N GLY A 33 -17.27 -2.90 12.87
CA GLY A 33 -17.67 -4.22 13.36
C GLY A 33 -16.55 -4.91 14.14
N LEU A 34 -15.75 -4.14 14.88
CA LEU A 34 -14.62 -4.65 15.65
C LEU A 34 -15.09 -5.50 16.83
N THR A 35 -14.40 -6.61 17.05
CA THR A 35 -14.51 -7.43 18.25
C THR A 35 -13.91 -6.73 19.46
N PRO A 36 -14.26 -7.14 20.70
CA PRO A 36 -13.64 -6.58 21.90
C PRO A 36 -12.10 -6.68 21.91
N ALA A 37 -11.55 -7.77 21.35
CA ALA A 37 -10.11 -7.96 21.24
C ALA A 37 -9.47 -6.94 20.29
N GLU A 38 -10.09 -6.66 19.14
CA GLU A 38 -9.61 -5.65 18.19
C GLU A 38 -9.73 -4.22 18.74
N VAL A 39 -10.75 -3.95 19.55
CA VAL A 39 -10.86 -2.65 20.25
C VAL A 39 -9.72 -2.45 21.25
N ALA A 40 -9.30 -3.50 21.96
CA ALA A 40 -8.16 -3.42 22.88
C ALA A 40 -6.86 -3.05 22.13
N VAL A 41 -6.66 -3.58 20.92
CA VAL A 41 -5.48 -3.28 20.08
C VAL A 41 -5.34 -1.80 19.75
N LEU A 42 -6.44 -1.03 19.69
CA LEU A 42 -6.39 0.42 19.43
C LEU A 42 -5.67 1.20 20.55
N TYR A 43 -5.60 0.64 21.76
CA TYR A 43 -4.90 1.24 22.90
C TYR A 43 -3.54 0.58 23.15
N ASP A 44 -3.50 -0.76 23.08
CA ASP A 44 -2.31 -1.52 23.47
C ASP A 44 -1.21 -1.47 22.39
N GLY A 45 -1.63 -1.48 21.12
CA GLY A 45 -0.74 -1.57 19.97
C GLY A 45 0.09 -2.86 19.94
N LEU A 46 1.30 -2.77 19.39
CA LEU A 46 2.25 -3.88 19.30
C LEU A 46 2.87 -4.20 20.67
N SER A 47 3.04 -5.47 21.01
CA SER A 47 3.83 -5.87 22.19
C SER A 47 5.34 -5.74 21.95
N VAL A 48 6.15 -5.67 23.02
CA VAL A 48 7.62 -5.63 22.90
C VAL A 48 8.15 -6.91 22.22
N ALA A 49 7.60 -8.07 22.55
CA ALA A 49 7.99 -9.34 21.94
C ALA A 49 7.65 -9.42 20.43
N GLN A 50 6.59 -8.72 19.99
CA GLN A 50 6.31 -8.58 18.56
C GLN A 50 7.25 -7.56 17.91
N ALA A 51 7.55 -6.44 18.57
CA ALA A 51 8.49 -5.44 18.09
C ALA A 51 9.90 -6.04 17.85
N ASP A 52 10.38 -6.87 18.78
CA ASP A 52 11.66 -7.59 18.70
C ASP A 52 11.77 -8.55 17.51
N LYS A 53 10.63 -8.94 16.91
CA LYS A 53 10.59 -9.74 15.67
C LYS A 53 10.55 -8.90 14.41
N LEU A 54 10.29 -7.60 14.50
CA LEU A 54 10.18 -6.71 13.34
C LEU A 54 11.51 -6.08 12.96
N VAL A 55 12.33 -5.69 13.93
CA VAL A 55 13.61 -5.00 13.72
C VAL A 55 14.64 -5.41 14.77
N GLU A 56 15.92 -5.13 14.50
CA GLU A 56 17.02 -5.45 15.40
C GLU A 56 17.13 -4.50 16.61
N ASN A 57 17.76 -4.98 17.69
CA ASN A 57 18.15 -4.18 18.87
C ASN A 57 16.99 -3.42 19.56
N VAL A 58 15.83 -4.07 19.68
CA VAL A 58 14.65 -3.45 20.31
C VAL A 58 14.84 -3.30 21.82
N VAL A 59 14.69 -2.06 22.32
CA VAL A 59 14.75 -1.72 23.76
C VAL A 59 13.43 -1.15 24.29
N GLY A 60 12.41 -1.01 23.44
CA GLY A 60 11.14 -0.40 23.81
C GLY A 60 10.22 -0.17 22.62
N ARG A 61 9.18 0.66 22.83
CA ARG A 61 8.20 1.04 21.81
C ARG A 61 8.10 2.56 21.74
N TYR A 62 7.83 3.05 20.54
CA TYR A 62 7.46 4.43 20.30
C TYR A 62 5.98 4.48 19.88
N SER A 63 5.25 5.51 20.31
CA SER A 63 3.83 5.66 20.02
C SER A 63 3.53 7.03 19.43
N LEU A 64 2.66 7.03 18.42
CA LEU A 64 2.11 8.24 17.79
C LEU A 64 0.58 8.24 17.91
N PRO A 65 -0.07 9.42 17.91
CA PRO A 65 -1.52 9.51 17.96
C PRO A 65 -2.19 8.78 16.78
N LEU A 66 -3.06 7.82 17.07
CA LEU A 66 -3.95 7.19 16.09
C LEU A 66 -5.29 7.95 16.06
N SER A 67 -5.64 8.45 14.89
CA SER A 67 -6.86 9.22 14.64
C SER A 67 -7.62 8.68 13.43
N ILE A 68 -8.86 9.14 13.25
CA ILE A 68 -9.70 8.75 12.11
C ILE A 68 -10.05 9.99 11.28
N GLY A 69 -9.65 9.98 10.01
CA GLY A 69 -10.15 10.87 8.98
C GLY A 69 -11.59 10.49 8.60
N ALA A 70 -12.52 11.44 8.74
CA ALA A 70 -13.95 11.22 8.50
C ALA A 70 -14.41 11.83 7.16
N ASN A 71 -15.65 11.51 6.78
CA ASN A 71 -16.40 12.03 5.63
C ASN A 71 -16.00 11.53 4.24
N PHE A 72 -14.96 10.71 4.10
CA PHE A 72 -14.51 10.21 2.81
C PHE A 72 -15.57 9.36 2.12
N VAL A 73 -15.79 9.67 0.84
CA VAL A 73 -16.50 8.82 -0.12
C VAL A 73 -15.53 8.60 -1.27
N ILE A 74 -15.14 7.35 -1.53
CA ILE A 74 -14.22 6.97 -2.60
C ILE A 74 -14.96 6.00 -3.51
N ASN A 75 -15.09 6.34 -4.79
CA ASN A 75 -15.83 5.54 -5.78
C ASN A 75 -17.26 5.17 -5.30
N GLY A 76 -17.94 6.13 -4.66
CA GLY A 76 -19.29 5.95 -4.13
C GLY A 76 -19.39 5.15 -2.82
N ARG A 77 -18.26 4.78 -2.21
CA ARG A 77 -18.20 4.03 -0.95
C ARG A 77 -17.68 4.89 0.19
N ASP A 78 -18.39 4.84 1.31
CA ASP A 78 -17.98 5.48 2.56
C ASP A 78 -16.78 4.77 3.19
N VAL A 79 -15.74 5.54 3.55
CA VAL A 79 -14.50 5.02 4.15
C VAL A 79 -14.13 5.85 5.37
N LEU A 80 -13.79 5.21 6.49
CA LEU A 80 -13.06 5.82 7.59
C LEU A 80 -11.57 5.56 7.39
N VAL A 81 -10.74 6.60 7.47
CA VAL A 81 -9.31 6.51 7.15
C VAL A 81 -8.49 6.58 8.45
N PRO A 82 -7.84 5.49 8.89
CA PRO A 82 -6.89 5.56 10.00
C PRO A 82 -5.70 6.45 9.66
N MET A 83 -5.29 7.30 10.59
CA MET A 83 -4.19 8.26 10.41
C MET A 83 -3.31 8.26 11.65
N VAL A 84 -1.99 8.15 11.46
CA VAL A 84 -1.00 8.21 12.53
C VAL A 84 -0.07 9.38 12.24
N VAL A 85 -0.18 10.45 13.03
CA VAL A 85 0.54 11.72 12.82
C VAL A 85 0.59 12.53 14.11
N GLU A 86 1.70 13.20 14.39
CA GLU A 86 1.90 14.09 15.55
C GLU A 86 1.45 15.53 15.28
N GLU A 87 1.44 15.95 14.00
CA GLU A 87 1.16 17.31 13.61
C GLU A 87 -0.32 17.69 13.86
N PRO A 88 -0.58 18.78 14.62
CA PRO A 88 -1.93 19.24 14.87
C PRO A 88 -2.62 19.69 13.58
N SER A 89 -3.95 19.70 13.59
CA SER A 89 -4.80 20.15 12.48
C SER A 89 -4.81 19.27 11.22
N VAL A 90 -3.82 18.40 10.96
CA VAL A 90 -3.78 17.52 9.76
C VAL A 90 -5.07 16.72 9.60
N VAL A 91 -5.47 16.00 10.65
CA VAL A 91 -6.68 15.15 10.63
C VAL A 91 -7.96 15.98 10.49
N ALA A 92 -7.99 17.16 11.12
CA ALA A 92 -9.14 18.06 11.06
C ALA A 92 -9.30 18.66 9.65
N ALA A 93 -8.20 19.12 9.06
CA ALA A 93 -8.16 19.69 7.72
C ALA A 93 -8.58 18.66 6.67
N VAL A 94 -8.02 17.44 6.70
CA VAL A 94 -8.37 16.41 5.72
C VAL A 94 -9.82 15.94 5.87
N SER A 95 -10.34 15.85 7.10
CA SER A 95 -11.75 15.49 7.35
C SER A 95 -12.71 16.57 6.86
N PHE A 96 -12.33 17.85 6.98
CA PHE A 96 -13.11 18.96 6.44
C PHE A 96 -13.07 18.99 4.91
N ALA A 97 -11.90 18.81 4.30
CA ALA A 97 -11.76 18.70 2.86
C ALA A 97 -12.59 17.54 2.29
N ALA A 98 -12.56 16.37 2.93
CA ALA A 98 -13.38 15.22 2.55
C ALA A 98 -14.88 15.52 2.68
N LYS A 99 -15.31 16.29 3.69
CA LYS A 99 -16.69 16.75 3.84
C LYS A 99 -17.12 17.64 2.67
N LEU A 100 -16.26 18.56 2.23
CA LEU A 100 -16.52 19.41 1.07
C LEU A 100 -16.61 18.56 -0.22
N ALA A 101 -15.63 17.68 -0.45
CA ALA A 101 -15.62 16.79 -1.62
C ALA A 101 -16.88 15.91 -1.68
N ARG A 102 -17.35 15.43 -0.53
CA ARG A 102 -18.59 14.64 -0.42
C ARG A 102 -19.82 15.38 -0.94
N MET A 103 -19.91 16.70 -0.78
CA MET A 103 -21.01 17.51 -1.32
C MET A 103 -21.07 17.45 -2.86
N GLY A 104 -19.92 17.23 -3.51
CA GLY A 104 -19.79 17.03 -4.95
C GLY A 104 -19.79 15.56 -5.40
N GLY A 105 -20.14 14.61 -4.53
CA GLY A 105 -20.16 13.17 -4.85
C GLY A 105 -18.92 12.38 -4.40
N GLY A 106 -17.95 13.02 -3.75
CA GLY A 106 -16.74 12.37 -3.23
C GLY A 106 -15.60 12.29 -4.24
N PHE A 107 -14.64 11.42 -3.94
CA PHE A 107 -13.46 11.18 -4.77
C PHE A 107 -13.71 10.05 -5.76
N ARG A 108 -13.17 10.20 -6.98
CA ARG A 108 -13.10 9.15 -7.99
C ARG A 108 -11.65 8.75 -8.17
N THR A 109 -11.37 7.46 -8.10
CA THR A 109 -10.00 6.91 -8.13
C THR A 109 -9.95 5.64 -8.97
N GLY A 110 -8.77 5.37 -9.52
CA GLY A 110 -8.39 4.13 -10.17
C GLY A 110 -6.88 3.94 -10.02
N SER A 111 -6.39 2.74 -10.29
CA SER A 111 -4.97 2.40 -10.26
C SER A 111 -4.60 1.59 -11.50
N THR A 112 -3.32 1.62 -11.85
CA THR A 112 -2.74 0.62 -12.75
C THR A 112 -2.70 -0.75 -12.05
N GLU A 113 -2.28 -1.77 -12.78
CA GLU A 113 -1.88 -3.06 -12.24
C GLU A 113 -0.73 -2.89 -11.21
N PRO A 114 -0.65 -3.76 -10.19
CA PRO A 114 0.38 -3.70 -9.14
C PRO A 114 1.70 -4.31 -9.66
N ILE A 115 2.27 -3.67 -10.67
CA ILE A 115 3.53 -4.09 -11.29
C ILE A 115 4.69 -3.39 -10.61
N MET A 116 5.56 -4.18 -9.98
CA MET A 116 6.82 -3.73 -9.42
C MET A 116 7.96 -3.96 -10.41
N ILE A 117 8.98 -3.11 -10.35
CA ILE A 117 10.16 -3.18 -11.19
C ILE A 117 11.34 -3.66 -10.33
N ALA A 118 11.86 -4.85 -10.65
CA ALA A 118 13.15 -5.30 -10.14
C ALA A 118 14.24 -4.98 -11.17
N GLN A 119 15.35 -4.38 -10.71
CA GLN A 119 16.45 -3.98 -11.59
C GLN A 119 17.65 -4.91 -11.43
N ILE A 120 18.15 -5.42 -12.55
CA ILE A 120 19.42 -6.15 -12.63
C ILE A 120 20.40 -5.27 -13.40
N GLN A 121 21.47 -4.85 -12.72
CA GLN A 121 22.50 -3.98 -13.28
C GLN A 121 23.62 -4.82 -13.91
N LEU A 122 23.93 -4.54 -15.17
CA LEU A 122 25.06 -5.13 -15.89
C LEU A 122 26.11 -4.05 -16.18
N LEU A 123 27.34 -4.30 -15.72
CA LEU A 123 28.52 -3.46 -15.90
C LEU A 123 29.50 -4.11 -16.88
N GLY A 124 30.43 -3.33 -17.45
CA GLY A 124 31.46 -3.85 -18.36
C GLY A 124 30.93 -4.50 -19.66
N VAL A 125 29.71 -4.17 -20.08
CA VAL A 125 29.07 -4.75 -21.28
C VAL A 125 29.69 -4.12 -22.54
N ARG A 126 30.54 -4.86 -23.25
CA ARG A 126 31.24 -4.37 -24.45
C ARG A 126 30.33 -4.18 -25.66
N ASP A 127 29.44 -5.14 -25.90
CA ASP A 127 28.47 -5.13 -27.01
C ASP A 127 27.06 -5.00 -26.41
N VAL A 128 26.67 -3.75 -26.11
CA VAL A 128 25.39 -3.44 -25.47
C VAL A 128 24.21 -3.81 -26.37
N ALA A 129 24.28 -3.46 -27.66
CA ALA A 129 23.21 -3.73 -28.60
C ALA A 129 22.96 -5.24 -28.75
N GLY A 130 24.03 -6.04 -28.91
CA GLY A 130 23.90 -7.49 -28.96
C GLY A 130 23.47 -8.09 -27.62
N ALA A 131 23.90 -7.53 -26.49
CA ALA A 131 23.43 -7.97 -25.17
C ALA A 131 21.93 -7.74 -25.00
N GLN A 132 21.42 -6.56 -25.35
CA GLN A 132 19.98 -6.26 -25.33
C GLN A 132 19.20 -7.21 -26.23
N ALA A 133 19.66 -7.42 -27.47
CA ALA A 133 19.01 -8.33 -28.40
C ALA A 133 18.94 -9.77 -27.85
N ARG A 134 20.02 -10.27 -27.24
CA ARG A 134 20.04 -11.60 -26.63
C ARG A 134 19.12 -11.70 -25.41
N ILE A 135 19.10 -10.69 -24.55
CA ILE A 135 18.22 -10.66 -23.36
C ILE A 135 16.75 -10.68 -23.80
N LEU A 136 16.38 -9.85 -24.77
CA LEU A 136 15.01 -9.78 -25.28
C LEU A 136 14.61 -11.07 -26.02
N ALA A 137 15.53 -11.70 -26.74
CA ALA A 137 15.29 -13.00 -27.37
C ALA A 137 15.09 -14.13 -26.34
N ALA A 138 15.82 -14.09 -25.21
CA ALA A 138 15.70 -15.05 -24.12
C ALA A 138 14.54 -14.75 -23.14
N ARG A 139 13.75 -13.71 -23.40
CA ARG A 139 12.67 -13.25 -22.52
C ARG A 139 11.74 -14.36 -22.02
N PRO A 140 11.22 -15.30 -22.85
CA PRO A 140 10.34 -16.35 -22.36
C PRO A 140 11.01 -17.26 -21.32
N GLU A 141 12.27 -17.61 -21.53
CA GLU A 141 13.06 -18.44 -20.62
C GLU A 141 13.35 -17.68 -19.31
N LEU A 142 13.74 -16.41 -19.41
CA LEU A 142 14.02 -15.56 -18.27
C LEU A 142 12.77 -15.30 -17.42
N LEU A 143 11.61 -15.06 -18.04
CA LEU A 143 10.33 -14.93 -17.33
C LEU A 143 9.93 -16.23 -16.63
N ALA A 144 10.14 -17.39 -17.28
CA ALA A 144 9.90 -18.68 -16.66
C ALA A 144 10.82 -18.92 -15.45
N ALA A 145 12.10 -18.57 -15.57
CA ALA A 145 13.08 -18.67 -14.48
C ALA A 145 12.78 -17.70 -13.32
N ALA A 146 12.27 -16.52 -13.63
CA ALA A 146 11.88 -15.52 -12.63
C ALA A 146 10.62 -15.90 -11.85
N ASN A 147 9.85 -16.89 -12.31
CA ASN A 147 8.62 -17.31 -11.64
C ASN A 147 8.90 -18.24 -10.45
N THR A 148 9.49 -17.68 -9.39
CA THR A 148 10.00 -18.45 -8.24
C THR A 148 9.02 -18.56 -7.07
N SER A 149 7.85 -17.91 -7.14
CA SER A 149 6.89 -17.84 -6.04
C SER A 149 5.55 -18.50 -6.40
N PRO A 150 5.37 -19.81 -6.11
CA PRO A 150 4.14 -20.54 -6.41
C PRO A 150 2.90 -19.89 -5.79
N SER A 151 3.03 -19.27 -4.62
CA SER A 151 1.94 -18.56 -3.94
C SER A 151 1.45 -17.33 -4.70
N ILE A 152 2.35 -16.59 -5.35
CA ILE A 152 1.98 -15.43 -6.16
C ILE A 152 1.36 -15.87 -7.47
N THR A 153 1.94 -16.88 -8.13
CA THR A 153 1.37 -17.47 -9.35
C THR A 153 -0.05 -17.97 -9.11
N ALA A 154 -0.28 -18.66 -8.00
CA ALA A 154 -1.61 -19.16 -7.62
C ALA A 154 -2.65 -18.04 -7.39
N ARG A 155 -2.20 -16.81 -7.11
CA ARG A 155 -3.04 -15.62 -6.95
C ARG A 155 -3.16 -14.79 -8.25
N GLY A 156 -2.60 -15.29 -9.35
CA GLY A 156 -2.63 -14.66 -10.67
C GLY A 156 -1.61 -13.54 -10.88
N GLY A 157 -0.61 -13.43 -10.00
CA GLY A 157 0.56 -12.55 -10.19
C GLY A 157 1.75 -13.29 -10.79
N GLY A 158 2.93 -12.68 -10.73
CA GLY A 158 4.20 -13.26 -11.20
C GLY A 158 4.91 -12.39 -12.23
N PRO A 159 5.96 -12.92 -12.88
CA PRO A 159 6.69 -12.21 -13.94
C PRO A 159 5.77 -11.84 -15.10
N VAL A 160 5.85 -10.58 -15.54
CA VAL A 160 5.02 -10.03 -16.62
C VAL A 160 5.85 -9.75 -17.85
N GLU A 161 6.98 -9.05 -17.69
CA GLU A 161 7.75 -8.56 -18.83
C GLU A 161 9.22 -8.31 -18.45
N ILE A 162 10.10 -8.30 -19.46
CA ILE A 162 11.49 -7.88 -19.36
C ILE A 162 11.76 -6.72 -20.31
N GLU A 163 12.27 -5.64 -19.74
CA GLU A 163 12.72 -4.44 -20.47
C GLU A 163 14.23 -4.23 -20.27
N THR A 164 14.85 -3.48 -21.18
CA THR A 164 16.28 -3.14 -21.08
C THR A 164 16.49 -1.66 -21.33
N HIS A 165 17.35 -1.06 -20.53
CA HIS A 165 17.68 0.37 -20.57
C HIS A 165 19.19 0.53 -20.57
N TYR A 166 19.73 1.16 -21.60
CA TYR A 166 21.14 1.49 -21.65
C TYR A 166 21.36 2.92 -21.16
N LEU A 167 22.22 3.06 -20.15
CA LEU A 167 22.68 4.32 -19.60
C LEU A 167 24.12 4.54 -20.06
N ALA A 168 24.29 5.24 -21.17
CA ALA A 168 25.59 5.48 -21.79
C ALA A 168 26.49 6.40 -20.95
N GLU A 169 25.89 7.37 -20.28
CA GLU A 169 26.59 8.39 -19.50
C GLU A 169 26.20 8.24 -18.03
N THR A 170 27.15 7.78 -17.21
CA THR A 170 27.01 7.73 -15.76
C THR A 170 28.30 8.25 -15.11
N PRO A 171 28.30 8.59 -13.81
CA PRO A 171 29.50 9.05 -13.13
C PRO A 171 30.64 8.02 -13.05
N THR A 172 30.37 6.73 -13.25
CA THR A 172 31.37 5.66 -13.12
C THR A 172 31.66 4.98 -14.45
N GLU A 173 30.76 4.15 -14.94
CA GLU A 173 30.86 3.44 -16.21
C GLU A 173 29.48 3.27 -16.87
N PRO A 174 29.40 3.11 -18.20
CA PRO A 174 28.12 2.83 -18.87
C PRO A 174 27.45 1.56 -18.31
N MET A 175 26.13 1.59 -18.19
CA MET A 175 25.36 0.51 -17.55
C MET A 175 24.26 0.02 -18.46
N LEU A 176 24.09 -1.29 -18.54
CA LEU A 176 22.88 -1.89 -19.10
C LEU A 176 22.00 -2.37 -17.94
N ILE A 177 20.82 -1.77 -17.78
CA ILE A 177 19.86 -2.13 -16.75
C ILE A 177 18.77 -3.01 -17.36
N VAL A 178 18.53 -4.17 -16.78
CA VAL A 178 17.41 -5.04 -17.12
C VAL A 178 16.33 -4.85 -16.07
N HIS A 179 15.11 -4.52 -16.51
CA HIS A 179 13.95 -4.49 -15.64
C HIS A 179 13.19 -5.80 -15.78
N LEU A 180 12.86 -6.42 -14.65
CA LEU A 180 11.85 -7.44 -14.54
C LEU A 180 10.59 -6.77 -13.99
N LEU A 181 9.54 -6.73 -14.81
CA LEU A 181 8.22 -6.28 -14.42
C LEU A 181 7.51 -7.47 -13.77
N PHE A 182 7.09 -7.30 -12.53
CA PHE A 182 6.56 -8.38 -11.71
C PHE A 182 5.26 -7.95 -11.04
N ASP A 183 4.20 -8.72 -11.24
CA ASP A 183 2.92 -8.48 -10.59
C ASP A 183 2.90 -9.07 -9.19
N THR A 184 2.81 -8.20 -8.18
CA THR A 184 2.94 -8.57 -6.76
C THR A 184 1.61 -8.75 -6.06
N ARG A 185 0.49 -8.58 -6.78
CA ARG A 185 -0.87 -8.62 -6.23
C ARG A 185 -1.01 -7.69 -5.03
N ASP A 186 -1.40 -8.22 -3.87
CA ASP A 186 -1.64 -7.43 -2.66
C ASP A 186 -0.36 -7.18 -1.82
N ALA A 187 0.81 -7.65 -2.28
CA ALA A 187 2.08 -7.41 -1.59
C ALA A 187 2.78 -6.17 -2.14
N MET A 188 3.57 -5.49 -1.28
CA MET A 188 4.47 -4.42 -1.73
C MET A 188 5.54 -4.95 -2.70
N GLY A 189 6.09 -6.14 -2.46
CA GLY A 189 6.98 -6.84 -3.38
C GLY A 189 8.38 -6.24 -3.54
N ALA A 190 8.94 -5.74 -2.43
CA ALA A 190 10.37 -5.43 -2.31
C ALA A 190 11.24 -6.68 -2.23
#